data_AF-A0A7S3ESW2-F1
#
_entry.id   AF-A0A7S3ESW2-F1
#
_cell.length_a   1.000
_cell.length_b   1.000
_cell.length_c   1.000
_cell.angle_alpha   90.00
_cell.angle_beta   90.00
_cell.angle_gamma   90.00
#
_symmetry.space_group_name_H-M   'P 1'
#
loop_
_entity.id
_entity.type
_entity.pdbx_description
1 polymer ?
#
loop_
_entity_poly.entity_id
_entity_poly.type
_entity_poly.pdbx_seq_one_letter_code
_entity_poly.pdbx_strand_id
1 'polypeptide(L)'
;AVSVRTRSHKLIFRSDPTADDHCSELYDLDADPQELHNRYGNASYAALQAQLQAKLFRWLMLTSDVTPWAMDNRNGGQWPPKLTRGKPTDAEADSAFVALPVGVDGGVEDIDYFEVA
;
A
#
# COMPACT_ATOMS: atom_id res chain seq x y z
N ALA A 1 9.81 -11.58 -4.69
CA ALA A 1 9.22 -12.82 -5.25
C ALA A 1 7.75 -12.92 -4.85
N VAL A 2 6.93 -13.59 -5.66
CA VAL A 2 5.51 -13.89 -5.38
C VAL A 2 5.24 -15.37 -5.65
N SER A 3 4.26 -15.97 -4.97
CA SER A 3 3.99 -17.41 -5.13
C SER A 3 2.51 -17.74 -5.23
N VAL A 4 2.22 -18.84 -5.92
CA VAL A 4 0.91 -19.49 -5.92
C VAL A 4 1.08 -20.96 -5.62
N ARG A 5 0.30 -21.46 -4.67
CA ARG A 5 0.28 -22.87 -4.30
C ARG A 5 -1.11 -23.45 -4.51
N THR A 6 -1.15 -24.64 -5.09
CA THR A 6 -2.35 -25.48 -5.22
C THR A 6 -2.15 -26.75 -4.39
N ARG A 7 -3.11 -27.69 -4.44
CA ARG A 7 -2.91 -28.98 -3.75
C ARG A 7 -1.69 -29.73 -4.30
N SER A 8 -1.51 -29.72 -5.63
CA SER A 8 -0.53 -30.56 -6.32
C SER A 8 0.71 -29.82 -6.81
N HIS A 9 0.70 -28.49 -6.91
CA HIS A 9 1.83 -27.74 -7.48
C HIS A 9 2.04 -26.40 -6.80
N LYS A 10 3.30 -25.93 -6.82
CA LYS A 10 3.71 -24.63 -6.31
C LYS A 10 4.58 -23.92 -7.35
N LEU A 11 4.24 -22.66 -7.63
CA LEU A 11 5.04 -21.76 -8.46
C LEU A 11 5.57 -20.63 -7.58
N ILE A 12 6.87 -20.37 -7.64
CA ILE A 12 7.52 -19.17 -7.13
C ILE A 12 8.00 -18.37 -8.33
N PHE A 13 7.42 -17.17 -8.50
CA PHE A 13 7.70 -16.30 -9.62
C PHE A 13 8.54 -15.10 -9.18
N ARG A 14 9.62 -14.87 -9.92
CA ARG A 14 10.56 -13.75 -9.73
C ARG A 14 10.63 -12.97 -11.02
N SER A 15 10.28 -11.69 -10.95
CA SER A 15 10.12 -10.82 -12.12
C SER A 15 11.30 -9.89 -12.37
N ASP A 16 12.15 -9.65 -11.37
CA ASP A 16 13.31 -8.79 -11.50
C ASP A 16 14.47 -9.59 -12.10
N PRO A 17 14.91 -9.29 -13.33
CA PRO A 17 16.01 -10.01 -13.97
C PRO A 17 17.38 -9.60 -13.43
N THR A 18 17.47 -8.53 -12.64
CA THR A 18 18.73 -7.98 -12.11
C THR A 18 19.05 -8.45 -10.69
N ALA A 19 18.10 -9.11 -10.02
CA ALA A 19 18.30 -9.64 -8.69
C ALA A 19 19.26 -10.85 -8.70
N ASP A 20 20.08 -10.98 -7.65
CA ASP A 20 21.01 -12.12 -7.49
C ASP A 20 20.25 -13.47 -7.49
N ASP A 21 19.06 -13.51 -6.88
CA ASP A 21 18.12 -14.63 -6.93
C ASP A 21 16.95 -14.29 -7.89
N HIS A 22 17.19 -14.31 -9.21
CA HIS A 22 16.17 -14.03 -10.24
C HIS A 22 15.51 -15.30 -10.81
N CYS A 23 16.02 -16.48 -10.46
CA CYS A 23 15.52 -17.74 -11.01
C CYS A 23 14.12 -18.07 -10.44
N SER A 24 13.16 -18.31 -11.33
CA SER A 24 11.84 -18.79 -10.91
C SER A 24 11.81 -20.30 -10.69
N GLU A 25 10.86 -20.78 -9.89
CA GLU A 25 10.77 -22.18 -9.48
C GLU A 25 9.36 -22.74 -9.67
N LEU A 26 9.27 -24.01 -10.06
CA LEU A 26 8.02 -24.77 -10.18
C LEU A 26 8.21 -26.17 -9.59
N TYR A 27 7.38 -26.54 -8.63
CA TYR A 27 7.42 -27.83 -7.96
C TYR A 27 6.13 -28.61 -8.15
N ASP A 28 6.28 -29.90 -8.44
CA ASP A 28 5.20 -30.90 -8.37
C ASP A 28 5.18 -31.50 -6.97
N LEU A 29 4.16 -31.18 -6.19
CA LEU A 29 4.02 -31.57 -4.80
C LEU A 29 3.44 -32.98 -4.63
N ASP A 30 2.81 -33.54 -5.67
CA ASP A 30 2.34 -34.92 -5.64
C ASP A 30 3.53 -35.88 -5.84
N ALA A 31 4.45 -35.55 -6.76
CA ALA A 31 5.65 -36.35 -7.03
C ALA A 31 6.86 -35.97 -6.17
N ASP A 32 6.97 -34.71 -5.74
CA ASP A 32 8.08 -34.17 -4.95
C ASP A 32 7.58 -33.30 -3.78
N PRO A 33 7.02 -33.92 -2.72
CA PRO A 33 6.49 -33.20 -1.56
C PRO A 33 7.53 -32.39 -0.78
N GLN A 34 8.82 -32.72 -0.95
CA GLN A 34 9.94 -32.04 -0.30
C GLN A 34 10.52 -30.90 -1.15
N GLU A 35 9.93 -30.62 -2.33
CA GLU A 35 10.30 -29.49 -3.20
C GLU A 35 11.80 -29.50 -3.60
N LEU A 36 12.37 -30.68 -3.84
CA LEU A 36 13.80 -30.85 -4.12
C LEU A 36 14.17 -30.60 -5.58
N HIS A 37 13.21 -30.67 -6.50
CA HIS A 37 13.46 -30.63 -7.93
C HIS A 37 12.68 -29.52 -8.63
N ASN A 38 13.38 -28.44 -8.97
CA ASN A 38 12.80 -27.36 -9.76
C ASN A 38 12.47 -27.85 -11.19
N ARG A 39 11.23 -27.61 -11.63
CA ARG A 39 10.68 -27.92 -12.96
C ARG A 39 10.40 -26.69 -13.81
N TYR A 40 10.78 -25.49 -13.34
CA TYR A 40 10.55 -24.26 -14.08
C TYR A 40 11.26 -24.30 -15.45
N GLY A 41 10.54 -23.93 -16.52
CA GLY A 41 11.06 -24.00 -17.89
C GLY A 41 11.08 -25.40 -18.51
N ASN A 42 10.68 -26.45 -17.80
CA ASN A 42 10.52 -27.78 -18.40
C ASN A 42 9.33 -27.78 -19.37
N ALA A 43 9.57 -28.18 -20.63
CA ALA A 43 8.56 -28.19 -21.68
C ALA A 43 7.30 -29.02 -21.32
N SER A 44 7.45 -30.10 -20.56
CA SER A 44 6.33 -30.95 -20.13
C SER A 44 5.38 -30.23 -19.17
N TYR A 45 5.87 -29.20 -18.47
CA TYR A 45 5.11 -28.41 -17.50
C TYR A 45 4.68 -27.04 -18.06
N ALA A 46 4.96 -26.73 -19.33
CA ALA A 46 4.75 -25.40 -19.90
C ALA A 46 3.29 -24.90 -19.77
N ALA A 47 2.31 -25.76 -20.07
CA ALA A 47 0.89 -25.42 -19.95
C ALA A 47 0.49 -25.14 -18.49
N LEU A 48 1.00 -25.95 -17.55
CA LEU A 48 0.74 -25.77 -16.13
C LEU A 48 1.41 -24.51 -15.58
N GLN A 49 2.65 -24.23 -16.00
CA GLN A 49 3.37 -23.01 -15.64
C GLN A 49 2.57 -21.77 -16.07
N ALA A 50 2.10 -21.74 -17.32
CA ALA A 50 1.27 -20.65 -17.82
C ALA A 50 -0.05 -20.52 -17.04
N GLN A 51 -0.69 -21.63 -16.69
CA GLN A 51 -1.92 -21.62 -15.89
C GLN A 51 -1.68 -21.03 -14.49
N LEU A 52 -0.60 -21.43 -13.80
CA LEU A 52 -0.27 -20.91 -12.47
C LEU A 52 0.13 -19.44 -12.52
N GLN A 53 0.90 -19.02 -13.53
CA GLN A 53 1.22 -17.61 -13.75
C GLN A 53 -0.05 -16.78 -13.97
N ALA A 54 -0.99 -17.25 -14.79
CA ALA A 54 -2.27 -16.57 -15.01
C ALA A 54 -3.11 -16.48 -13.73
N LYS A 55 -3.11 -17.52 -12.90
CA LYS A 55 -3.81 -17.52 -11.60
C LYS A 55 -3.20 -16.49 -10.64
N LEU A 56 -1.87 -16.43 -10.56
CA LEU A 56 -1.15 -15.46 -9.75
C LEU A 56 -1.40 -14.03 -10.23
N PHE A 57 -1.32 -13.79 -11.54
CA PHE A 57 -1.61 -12.50 -12.14
C PHE A 57 -3.03 -12.04 -11.84
N ARG A 58 -4.03 -12.90 -12.04
CA ARG A 58 -5.43 -12.59 -11.69
C ARG A 58 -5.58 -12.24 -10.21
N TRP A 59 -4.90 -12.96 -9.31
CA TRP A 59 -4.96 -12.65 -7.89
C TRP A 59 -4.39 -11.25 -7.61
N LEU A 60 -3.21 -10.92 -8.14
CA LEU A 60 -2.60 -9.61 -8.00
C LEU A 60 -3.48 -8.47 -8.55
N MET A 61 -4.20 -8.69 -9.66
CA MET A 61 -5.15 -7.70 -10.18
C MET A 61 -6.30 -7.46 -9.21
N LEU A 62 -6.87 -8.53 -8.64
CA LEU A 62 -8.03 -8.46 -7.76
C LEU A 62 -7.72 -7.87 -6.38
N THR A 63 -6.47 -8.03 -5.92
CA THR A 63 -6.03 -7.59 -4.60
C THR A 63 -5.02 -6.45 -4.70
N SER A 64 -4.95 -5.77 -5.85
CA SER A 64 -4.12 -4.58 -5.99
C SER A 64 -4.59 -3.51 -5.01
N ASP A 65 -3.63 -2.73 -4.49
CA ASP A 65 -3.89 -1.68 -3.48
C ASP A 65 -4.56 -0.46 -4.11
N VAL A 66 -5.77 -0.68 -4.62
CA VAL A 66 -6.66 0.36 -5.10
C VAL A 66 -7.62 0.66 -3.97
N THR A 67 -7.47 1.84 -3.37
CA THR A 67 -8.41 2.32 -2.36
C THR A 67 -9.81 2.33 -2.96
N PRO A 68 -10.78 1.61 -2.38
CA PRO A 68 -12.16 1.67 -2.84
C PRO A 68 -12.67 3.11 -2.81
N TRP A 69 -13.47 3.49 -3.82
CA TRP A 69 -14.14 4.80 -3.81
C TRP A 69 -15.10 4.97 -2.63
N ALA A 70 -15.68 3.86 -2.18
CA ALA A 70 -16.54 3.85 -1.00
C ALA A 70 -15.69 4.12 0.25
N MET A 71 -16.07 5.16 0.98
CA MET A 71 -15.43 5.54 2.24
C MET A 71 -15.66 4.44 3.28
N ASP A 72 -14.58 3.90 3.85
CA ASP A 72 -14.67 2.92 4.93
C ASP A 72 -15.22 3.58 6.20
N ASN A 73 -16.17 2.92 6.87
CA ASN A 73 -16.80 3.45 8.09
C ASN A 73 -15.84 3.51 9.29
N ARG A 74 -14.69 2.84 9.19
CA ARG A 74 -13.56 2.91 10.14
C ARG A 74 -12.65 4.11 9.89
N ASN A 75 -12.89 4.90 8.84
CA ASN A 75 -12.22 6.18 8.63
C ASN A 75 -12.56 7.05 9.84
N GLY A 76 -11.65 7.10 10.82
CA GLY A 76 -11.84 7.62 12.19
C GLY A 76 -12.17 9.10 12.30
N GLY A 77 -13.19 9.55 11.56
CA GLY A 77 -13.51 10.95 11.30
C GLY A 77 -12.64 11.57 10.21
N GLN A 78 -12.95 12.83 9.91
CA GLN A 78 -12.12 13.70 9.08
C GLN A 78 -10.78 13.93 9.78
N TRP A 79 -9.67 13.55 9.14
CA TRP A 79 -8.34 13.98 9.55
C TRP A 79 -7.95 15.28 8.80
N PRO A 80 -7.29 16.25 9.44
CA PRO A 80 -6.97 16.29 10.88
C PRO A 80 -8.23 16.44 11.73
N PRO A 81 -8.22 15.89 12.96
CA PRO A 81 -9.37 15.96 13.84
C PRO A 81 -9.66 17.43 14.11
N LYS A 82 -10.93 17.82 13.96
CA LYS A 82 -11.37 19.17 14.32
C LYS A 82 -11.21 19.32 15.83
N LEU A 83 -10.16 19.99 16.27
CA LEU A 83 -10.04 20.45 17.65
C LEU A 83 -11.20 21.41 17.90
N THR A 84 -12.25 20.96 18.58
CA THR A 84 -13.24 21.89 19.12
C THR A 84 -12.53 22.68 20.21
N ARG A 85 -12.16 23.93 19.91
CA ARG A 85 -11.78 24.89 20.95
C ARG A 85 -12.98 24.96 21.90
N GLY A 86 -12.84 24.39 23.10
CA GLY A 86 -13.87 24.50 24.13
C GLY A 86 -14.21 25.99 24.28
N LYS A 87 -15.50 26.32 24.36
CA LYS A 87 -15.86 27.65 24.85
C LYS A 87 -15.20 27.79 26.23
N PRO A 88 -14.50 28.90 26.53
CA PRO A 88 -14.12 29.16 27.90
C PRO A 88 -15.42 29.12 28.70
N THR A 89 -15.54 28.16 29.60
CA THR A 89 -16.50 28.29 30.69
C THR A 89 -16.08 29.53 31.46
N ASP A 90 -17.03 30.41 31.78
CA ASP A 90 -16.81 31.72 32.41
C ASP A 90 -16.27 31.65 33.86
N ALA A 91 -15.37 30.70 34.16
CA ALA A 91 -14.96 30.35 35.52
C ALA A 91 -13.48 30.61 35.83
N GLU A 92 -12.62 30.96 34.87
CA GLU A 92 -11.20 31.24 35.17
C GLU A 92 -10.71 32.50 34.43
N ALA A 93 -11.35 33.62 34.75
CA ALA A 93 -10.71 34.92 34.66
C ALA A 93 -9.71 35.06 35.82
N ASP A 94 -8.54 34.42 35.72
CA ASP A 94 -7.31 34.88 36.36
C ASP A 94 -6.17 33.87 36.15
N SER A 95 -5.33 34.12 35.16
CA SER A 95 -3.87 33.94 35.33
C SER A 95 -3.15 34.59 34.17
N ALA A 96 -2.38 35.62 34.50
CA ALA A 96 -1.69 36.52 33.61
C ALA A 96 -0.69 35.81 32.69
N PHE A 97 -0.67 36.23 31.42
CA PHE A 97 0.55 36.21 30.63
C PHE A 97 0.82 37.64 30.15
N VAL A 98 1.87 38.25 30.69
CA VAL A 98 2.34 39.57 30.30
C VAL A 98 2.91 39.47 28.89
N ALA A 99 2.23 40.08 27.92
CA ALA A 99 2.77 40.29 26.58
C ALA A 99 3.54 41.62 26.56
N LEU A 100 4.86 41.55 26.33
CA LEU A 100 5.63 42.73 25.93
C LEU A 100 5.28 43.08 24.47
N PRO A 101 5.05 44.36 24.13
CA PRO A 101 4.67 44.72 22.78
C PRO A 101 5.91 44.83 21.89
N VAL A 102 5.86 44.20 20.71
CA VAL A 102 6.72 44.56 19.59
C VAL A 102 5.80 44.78 18.39
N GLY A 103 5.64 46.06 17.99
CA GLY A 103 5.11 46.44 16.67
C GLY A 103 6.00 45.85 15.57
N VAL A 104 5.60 45.76 14.31
CA VAL A 104 5.30 46.89 13.42
C VAL A 104 4.53 46.39 12.18
N ASP A 105 3.54 47.20 11.79
CA ASP A 105 2.92 47.48 10.48
C ASP A 105 3.00 46.50 9.29
N GLY A 106 1.80 46.25 8.72
CA GLY A 106 1.53 46.57 7.31
C GLY A 106 1.59 45.44 6.28
N GLY A 107 0.47 45.21 5.59
CA GLY A 107 0.45 44.64 4.23
C GLY A 107 -0.39 43.38 4.07
N VAL A 108 -1.62 43.55 3.56
CA VAL A 108 -2.40 42.49 2.89
C VAL A 108 -1.92 42.39 1.45
N GLU A 109 -1.57 41.19 0.97
CA GLU A 109 -1.61 40.88 -0.46
C GLU A 109 -2.15 39.47 -0.71
N ASP A 110 -3.09 39.42 -1.65
CA ASP A 110 -3.77 38.26 -2.21
C ASP A 110 -2.79 37.29 -2.88
N ILE A 111 -3.07 35.99 -2.81
CA ILE A 111 -2.33 34.97 -3.58
C ILE A 111 -3.31 34.27 -4.52
N ASP A 112 -3.15 34.58 -5.81
CA ASP A 112 -3.84 33.94 -6.93
C ASP A 112 -3.35 32.51 -7.16
N TYR A 113 -4.28 31.61 -7.48
CA TYR A 113 -4.04 30.23 -7.91
C TYR A 113 -3.56 30.22 -9.37
N PHE A 114 -2.43 29.56 -9.64
CA PHE A 114 -2.05 29.15 -10.99
C PHE A 114 -2.16 27.62 -11.14
N GLU A 115 -3.00 27.19 -12.09
CA GLU A 115 -3.02 25.85 -12.68
C GLU A 115 -1.75 25.64 -13.53
N VAL A 116 -1.11 24.48 -13.37
CA VAL A 116 0.02 24.05 -14.22
C VAL A 116 -0.52 23.04 -15.24
N ALA A 117 -0.41 23.39 -16.52
CA ALA A 117 -0.59 22.50 -17.67
C ALA A 117 0.71 21.74 -17.99
#